data_AF-A0AAQ0W7Z7-F1
#
_entry.id   AF-A0AAQ0W7Z7-F1
#
_cell.length_a   1.000
_cell.length_b   1.000
_cell.length_c   1.000
_cell.angle_alpha   90.00
_cell.angle_beta   90.00
_cell.angle_gamma   90.00
#
_symmetry.space_group_name_H-M   'P 1'
#
loop_
_entity.id
_entity.type
_entity.pdbx_description
1 polymer ?
#
loop_
_entity_poly.entity_id
_entity_poly.type
_entity_poly.pdbx_seq_one_letter_code
_entity_poly.pdbx_strand_id
1 'polypeptide(L)'
;MHIKLNDGKNSIEVLGIYWVNGKKYYWIIPHEGYQGFLAVSEDNCVVTDSFLSSDMIICKGDDGTDEIIHWAAHDLLEDLVEHDARAMMEFIKRRK
;
A
#
# COMPACT_ATOMS: atom_id res chain seq x y z
N MET A 1 10.15 0.95 -1.15
CA MET A 1 10.20 -0.48 -0.79
C MET A 1 9.47 -1.20 -1.88
N HIS A 2 9.98 -2.34 -2.34
CA HIS A 2 9.36 -3.12 -3.39
C HIS A 2 9.18 -4.57 -2.97
N ILE A 3 8.06 -5.14 -3.40
CA ILE A 3 7.75 -6.56 -3.30
C ILE A 3 7.54 -7.17 -4.68
N LYS A 4 7.63 -8.49 -4.75
CA LYS A 4 7.23 -9.29 -5.89
C LYS A 4 6.24 -10.34 -5.42
N LEU A 5 5.07 -10.43 -6.05
CA LEU A 5 4.10 -11.48 -5.76
C LEU A 5 4.68 -12.86 -6.14
N ASN A 6 4.31 -13.91 -5.42
CA ASN A 6 4.87 -15.25 -5.65
C ASN A 6 4.59 -15.79 -7.06
N ASP A 7 3.44 -15.45 -7.64
CA ASP A 7 3.02 -15.76 -9.01
C ASP A 7 3.32 -14.62 -10.01
N GLY A 8 3.77 -13.46 -9.51
CA GLY A 8 4.04 -12.26 -10.28
C GLY A 8 5.44 -12.24 -10.90
N LYS A 9 5.59 -11.47 -11.97
CA LYS A 9 6.90 -11.21 -12.60
C LYS A 9 7.48 -9.84 -12.26
N ASN A 10 6.63 -8.89 -11.91
CA ASN A 10 7.00 -7.49 -11.75
C ASN A 10 7.36 -7.16 -10.31
N SER A 11 8.32 -6.25 -10.15
CA SER A 11 8.58 -5.55 -8.89
C SER A 11 7.49 -4.48 -8.71
N ILE A 12 6.86 -4.46 -7.55
CA ILE A 12 5.73 -3.59 -7.22
C ILE A 12 6.08 -2.74 -6.02
N GLU A 13 5.88 -1.44 -6.14
CA GLU A 13 6.08 -0.49 -5.05
C GLU A 13 5.06 -0.74 -3.93
N VAL A 14 5.54 -0.78 -2.70
CA VAL A 14 4.71 -0.80 -1.50
C VAL A 14 4.28 0.63 -1.18
N LEU A 15 2.97 0.84 -1.05
CA LEU A 15 2.32 2.12 -0.75
C LEU A 15 1.88 2.23 0.70
N GLY A 16 1.84 1.10 1.41
CA GLY A 16 1.73 1.09 2.85
C GLY A 16 1.87 -0.31 3.44
N ILE A 17 2.00 -0.36 4.76
CA ILE A 17 2.27 -1.53 5.57
C ILE A 17 1.40 -1.45 6.82
N TYR A 18 0.69 -2.53 7.10
CA TYR A 18 -0.08 -2.68 8.33
C TYR A 18 0.07 -4.10 8.87
N TRP A 19 -0.39 -4.31 10.11
CA TRP A 19 -0.29 -5.59 10.80
C TRP A 19 -1.66 -6.02 11.30
N VAL A 20 -1.99 -7.29 11.11
CA VAL A 20 -3.18 -7.91 11.69
C VAL A 20 -2.76 -9.20 12.38
N ASN A 21 -3.04 -9.32 13.68
CA ASN A 21 -2.67 -10.50 14.48
C ASN A 21 -1.17 -10.86 14.38
N GLY A 22 -0.29 -9.85 14.35
CA GLY A 22 1.16 -10.02 14.23
C GLY A 22 1.67 -10.33 12.82
N LYS A 23 0.77 -10.47 11.84
CA LYS A 23 1.10 -10.75 10.45
C LYS A 23 1.12 -9.47 9.63
N LYS A 24 2.14 -9.32 8.79
CA LYS A 24 2.35 -8.12 7.97
C LYS A 24 1.62 -8.20 6.64
N TYR A 25 1.08 -7.05 6.23
CA TYR A 25 0.42 -6.85 4.96
C TYR A 25 0.97 -5.61 4.26
N TYR A 26 0.93 -5.63 2.93
CA TYR A 26 1.40 -4.56 2.07
C TYR A 26 0.25 -4.05 1.20
N TRP A 27 0.02 -2.74 1.19
CA TRP A 27 -0.82 -2.11 0.18
C TRP A 27 -0.01 -1.81 -1.07
N ILE A 28 -0.57 -2.21 -2.22
CA ILE A 28 0.05 -2.02 -3.54
C ILE A 28 -0.99 -1.62 -4.59
N ILE A 29 -0.50 -1.17 -5.74
CA ILE A 29 -1.27 -1.13 -7.00
C ILE A 29 -0.70 -2.26 -7.89
N PRO A 30 -1.44 -3.36 -8.11
CA PRO A 30 -0.89 -4.55 -8.75
C PRO A 30 -0.59 -4.38 -10.24
N HIS A 31 -1.33 -3.50 -10.93
CA HIS A 31 -1.10 -3.16 -12.34
C HIS A 31 -1.67 -1.77 -12.67
N GLU A 32 -1.26 -1.21 -13.80
CA GLU A 32 -1.81 0.05 -14.31
C GLU A 32 -3.33 -0.04 -14.48
N GLY A 33 -4.04 1.04 -14.13
CA GLY A 33 -5.50 1.12 -14.21
C GLY A 33 -6.27 0.45 -13.07
N TYR A 34 -5.60 -0.23 -12.13
CA TYR A 34 -6.24 -0.75 -10.93
C TYR A 34 -6.78 0.40 -10.07
N GLN A 35 -8.05 0.29 -9.63
CA GLN A 35 -8.75 1.35 -8.90
C GLN A 35 -8.62 1.10 -7.40
N GLY A 36 -7.60 1.70 -6.76
CA GLY A 36 -7.39 1.58 -5.32
C GLY A 36 -6.19 0.72 -4.91
N PHE A 37 -6.19 0.26 -3.67
CA PHE A 37 -5.11 -0.54 -3.09
C PHE A 37 -5.51 -1.99 -2.92
N LEU A 38 -4.61 -2.89 -3.32
CA LEU A 38 -4.69 -4.31 -2.98
C LEU A 38 -3.84 -4.59 -1.75
N ALA A 39 -4.43 -5.22 -0.74
CA ALA A 39 -3.69 -5.76 0.40
C ALA A 39 -3.08 -7.12 0.06
N VAL A 40 -1.78 -7.25 0.27
CA VAL A 40 -1.01 -8.48 0.02
C VAL A 40 -0.36 -8.92 1.31
N SER A 41 -0.66 -10.14 1.73
CA SER A 41 0.00 -10.78 2.87
C SER A 41 1.48 -11.03 2.60
N GLU A 42 2.32 -10.93 3.63
CA GLU A 42 3.75 -11.28 3.53
C GLU A 42 4.00 -12.72 3.04
N ASP A 43 3.10 -13.67 3.29
CA ASP A 43 3.21 -15.05 2.80
C ASP A 43 3.05 -15.18 1.28
N ASN A 44 2.43 -14.18 0.63
CA ASN A 44 2.10 -14.20 -0.80
C ASN A 44 3.07 -13.38 -1.66
N CYS A 45 4.17 -12.90 -1.08
CA CYS A 45 5.14 -12.08 -1.78
C CYS A 45 6.55 -12.22 -1.19
N VAL A 46 7.53 -11.66 -1.89
CA VAL A 46 8.91 -11.55 -1.43
C VAL A 46 9.34 -10.09 -1.53
N VAL A 47 9.97 -9.57 -0.48
CA VAL A 47 10.59 -8.24 -0.50
C VAL A 47 11.81 -8.27 -1.39
N THR A 48 11.82 -7.45 -2.45
CA THR A 48 12.95 -7.33 -3.39
C THR A 48 13.81 -6.10 -3.11
N ASP A 49 13.25 -5.10 -2.44
CA ASP A 49 13.96 -3.91 -1.95
C ASP A 49 13.30 -3.44 -0.65
N SER A 50 14.07 -3.40 0.44
CA SER A 50 13.58 -3.07 1.78
C SER A 50 13.58 -1.58 2.13
N PHE A 51 14.13 -0.69 1.29
CA PHE A 51 14.19 0.73 1.61
C PHE A 51 12.83 1.41 1.45
N LEU A 52 12.27 2.01 2.51
CA LEU A 52 11.04 2.80 2.43
C LEU A 52 11.31 4.14 1.72
N SER A 53 10.31 4.64 0.98
CA SER A 53 10.37 5.99 0.41
C SER A 53 10.34 7.04 1.53
N SER A 54 10.94 8.21 1.30
CA SER A 54 10.77 9.39 2.16
C SER A 54 9.33 9.92 2.19
N ASP A 55 8.49 9.47 1.24
CA ASP A 55 7.07 9.80 1.18
C ASP A 55 6.19 9.00 2.16
N MET A 56 6.79 8.11 2.94
CA MET A 56 6.09 7.30 3.93
C MET A 56 5.94 8.05 5.25
N ILE A 57 4.75 8.00 5.83
CA ILE A 57 4.43 8.52 7.16
C ILE A 57 3.93 7.40 8.06
N ILE A 58 4.01 7.61 9.38
CA ILE A 58 3.36 6.74 10.36
C ILE A 58 2.02 7.37 10.74
N CYS A 59 0.94 6.60 10.66
CA CYS A 59 -0.37 6.98 11.15
C CYS A 59 -0.94 5.90 12.06
N LYS A 60 -2.05 6.22 12.75
CA LYS A 60 -2.79 5.26 13.55
C LYS A 60 -3.91 4.65 12.71
N GLY A 61 -3.97 3.33 12.65
CA GLY A 61 -5.13 2.60 12.15
C GLY A 61 -6.29 2.65 13.15
N ASP A 62 -7.45 2.11 12.76
CA ASP A 62 -8.69 2.14 13.55
C ASP A 62 -8.58 1.42 14.90
N ASP A 63 -7.70 0.42 14.99
CA ASP A 63 -7.41 -0.32 16.21
C ASP A 63 -6.31 0.33 17.08
N GLY A 64 -5.81 1.50 16.68
CA GLY A 64 -4.75 2.24 17.34
C GLY A 64 -3.34 1.71 17.08
N THR A 65 -3.18 0.70 16.22
CA THR A 65 -1.86 0.21 15.79
C THR A 65 -1.19 1.21 14.84
N ASP A 66 0.14 1.17 14.80
CA ASP A 66 0.90 1.98 13.84
C ASP A 66 0.81 1.34 12.45
N GLU A 67 0.46 2.16 11.47
CA GLU A 67 0.52 1.85 10.05
C GLU A 67 1.55 2.74 9.39
N ILE A 68 2.21 2.23 8.35
CA ILE A 68 3.12 3.01 7.51
C ILE A 68 2.41 3.21 6.18
N ILE A 69 2.18 4.43 5.75
CA ILE A 69 1.49 4.70 4.48
C ILE A 69 2.15 5.82 3.70
N HIS A 70 1.97 5.82 2.40
CA HIS A 70 2.35 6.94 1.55
C HIS A 70 1.49 8.16 1.92
N TRP A 71 2.11 9.32 2.17
CA TRP A 71 1.42 10.53 2.66
C TRP A 71 0.20 10.93 1.80
N ALA A 72 0.27 10.70 0.49
CA ALA A 72 -0.79 11.03 -0.45
C ALA A 72 -2.08 10.23 -0.23
N ALA A 73 -2.00 9.08 0.45
CA ALA A 73 -3.12 8.20 0.77
C ALA A 73 -3.72 8.45 2.17
N HIS A 74 -3.15 9.33 2.99
CA HIS A 74 -3.47 9.41 4.42
C HIS A 74 -4.95 9.59 4.76
N ASP A 75 -5.59 10.57 4.14
CA ASP A 75 -7.02 10.89 4.26
C ASP A 75 -7.88 10.15 3.21
N LEU A 76 -7.28 9.30 2.38
CA LEU A 76 -7.96 8.57 1.31
C LEU A 76 -7.97 7.06 1.51
N LEU A 77 -7.34 6.55 2.57
CA LEU A 77 -7.00 5.14 2.71
C LEU A 77 -8.23 4.23 2.67
N GLU A 78 -9.29 4.58 3.40
CA GLU A 78 -10.55 3.83 3.42
C GLU A 78 -11.14 3.73 2.00
N ASP A 79 -11.34 4.86 1.33
CA ASP A 79 -11.86 4.91 -0.04
C ASP A 79 -10.95 4.15 -1.04
N LEU A 80 -9.63 4.20 -0.87
CA LEU A 80 -8.67 3.46 -1.69
C LEU A 80 -8.77 1.95 -1.49
N VAL A 81 -8.99 1.50 -0.26
CA VAL A 81 -9.21 0.08 0.05
C VAL A 81 -10.57 -0.40 -0.46
N GLU A 82 -11.59 0.48 -0.48
CA GLU A 82 -12.91 0.22 -1.07
C GLU A 82 -12.95 0.36 -2.60
N HIS A 83 -11.81 0.64 -3.23
CA HIS A 83 -11.65 0.79 -4.67
C HIS A 83 -12.46 1.95 -5.29
N ASP A 84 -12.64 3.07 -4.56
CA ASP A 84 -13.25 4.28 -5.12
C ASP A 84 -12.32 4.93 -6.15
N ALA A 85 -12.80 5.03 -7.40
CA ALA A 85 -12.05 5.59 -8.52
C ALA A 85 -11.66 7.06 -8.33
N ARG A 86 -12.45 7.85 -7.60
CA ARG A 86 -12.16 9.27 -7.31
C ARG A 86 -11.03 9.40 -6.31
N ALA A 87 -11.02 8.57 -5.27
CA ALA A 87 -9.88 8.51 -4.34
C ALA A 87 -8.61 8.08 -5.07
N MET A 88 -8.70 7.09 -5.97
CA MET A 88 -7.56 6.68 -6.78
C MET A 88 -7.03 7.80 -7.70
N MET A 89 -7.92 8.54 -8.36
CA MET A 89 -7.53 9.70 -9.18
C MET A 89 -6.84 10.79 -8.35
N GLU A 90 -7.37 11.11 -7.16
CA GLU A 90 -6.79 12.12 -6.28
C GLU A 90 -5.43 11.65 -5.72
N PHE A 91 -5.30 10.37 -5.36
CA PHE A 91 -4.03 9.78 -4.96
C PHE A 91 -2.96 9.90 -6.06
N ILE A 92 -3.28 9.51 -7.31
CA ILE A 92 -2.36 9.66 -8.45
C ILE A 92 -1.94 11.12 -8.64
N LYS A 93 -2.88 12.07 -8.48
CA LYS A 93 -2.61 13.49 -8.65
C LYS A 93 -1.66 14.04 -7.58
N ARG A 94 -1.78 13.60 -6.33
CA ARG A 94 -0.92 14.01 -5.20
C ARG A 94 0.52 13.48 -5.29
N ARG A 95 0.72 12.37 -6.01
CA ARG A 95 2.03 11.73 -6.19
C ARG A 95 2.92 12.36 -7.27
N LYS A 96 2.41 13.34 -8.02
CA LYS A 96 3.16 14.08 -9.05
C LYS A 96 3.90 15.25 -8.43
#